data_AF-A0A836QNL4-F1
#
_entry.id   AF-A0A836QNL4-F1
#
_cell.length_a   1.000
_cell.length_b   1.000
_cell.length_c   1.000
_cell.angle_alpha   90.00
_cell.angle_beta   90.00
_cell.angle_gamma   90.00
#
_symmetry.space_group_name_H-M   'P 1'
#
loop_
_entity.id
_entity.type
_entity.pdbx_description
1 polymer ?
#
loop_
_entity_poly.entity_id
_entity_poly.type
_entity_poly.pdbx_seq_one_letter_code
_entity_poly.pdbx_strand_id
1 'polypeptide(L)'
;MIHRAPFAALVVALGLALVTCGPPHDAAETPAAAPAPEPQVTAPVLGNPPAPGFDEAGSDRRAIELADRVMARLGGRSAWDGTRYLTWRFFGGRRHVWDRWTG
;
A
#
# COMPACT_ATOMS: atom_id res chain seq x y z
N MET A 1 -14.81 -40.32 62.23
CA MET A 1 -15.17 -41.67 61.73
C MET A 1 -15.88 -41.53 60.39
N ILE A 2 -15.14 -41.79 59.31
CA ILE A 2 -15.40 -42.80 58.25
C ILE A 2 -16.13 -42.15 57.05
N HIS A 3 -15.40 -41.57 56.09
CA HIS A 3 -14.90 -42.18 54.84
C HIS A 3 -15.99 -42.60 53.84
N ARG A 4 -15.98 -41.95 52.67
CA ARG A 4 -15.73 -42.61 51.36
C ARG A 4 -15.71 -41.60 50.20
N ALA A 5 -14.56 -41.45 49.57
CA ALA A 5 -14.44 -41.15 48.14
C ALA A 5 -14.35 -42.49 47.38
N PRO A 6 -14.71 -42.54 46.10
CA PRO A 6 -13.65 -42.76 45.11
C PRO A 6 -13.81 -41.99 43.79
N PHE A 7 -12.67 -41.46 43.32
CA PHE A 7 -12.11 -41.54 41.96
C PHE A 7 -12.97 -41.22 40.73
N ALA A 8 -12.54 -40.17 40.02
CA ALA A 8 -12.48 -39.94 38.56
C ALA A 8 -12.86 -38.47 38.28
N ALA A 9 -12.16 -37.64 37.53
CA ALA A 9 -11.03 -37.77 36.62
C ALA A 9 -10.39 -36.36 36.58
N LEU A 10 -9.09 -36.21 36.81
CA LEU A 10 -8.00 -36.40 35.83
C LEU A 10 -7.68 -35.09 35.05
N VAL A 11 -6.45 -34.63 35.28
CA VAL A 11 -5.59 -33.72 34.50
C VAL A 11 -5.87 -32.21 34.51
N VAL A 12 -5.26 -31.57 35.51
CA VAL A 12 -4.55 -30.30 35.35
C VAL A 12 -3.24 -30.57 34.58
N ALA A 13 -2.91 -29.65 33.65
CA ALA A 13 -1.59 -29.37 33.10
C ALA A 13 -0.85 -30.46 32.31
N LEU A 14 -0.85 -30.34 30.98
CA LEU A 14 0.37 -30.39 30.16
C LEU A 14 0.04 -29.98 28.73
N GLY A 15 0.73 -28.98 28.17
CA GLY A 15 0.48 -28.57 26.78
C GLY A 15 1.38 -27.47 26.25
N LEU A 16 2.64 -27.40 26.69
CA LEU A 16 3.68 -26.70 25.94
C LEU A 16 4.16 -27.67 24.85
N ALA A 17 3.50 -27.68 23.69
CA ALA A 17 3.98 -28.42 22.53
C ALA A 17 3.38 -27.87 21.23
N LEU A 18 4.29 -27.47 20.35
CA LEU A 18 4.18 -27.46 18.89
C LEU A 18 3.45 -26.27 18.25
N VAL A 19 4.27 -25.32 17.81
CA VAL A 19 4.07 -24.62 16.53
C VAL A 19 3.95 -25.69 15.45
N THR A 20 2.72 -26.18 15.23
CA THR A 20 2.39 -26.94 14.03
C THR A 20 2.06 -25.91 12.96
N CYS A 21 2.66 -26.07 11.79
CA CYS A 21 2.15 -25.41 10.61
C CYS A 21 0.73 -25.95 10.42
N GLY A 22 -0.28 -25.15 10.78
CA GLY A 22 -1.67 -25.47 10.46
C GLY A 22 -1.82 -25.65 8.95
N PRO A 23 -2.87 -26.35 8.47
CA PRO A 23 -3.19 -26.37 7.05
C PRO A 23 -3.23 -24.93 6.54
N PRO A 24 -2.85 -24.65 5.29
CA PRO A 24 -2.98 -23.31 4.74
C PRO A 24 -4.39 -22.85 5.06
N HIS A 25 -4.50 -21.71 5.75
CA HIS A 25 -5.79 -21.07 5.98
C HIS A 25 -6.42 -21.00 4.60
N ASP A 26 -7.47 -21.80 4.35
CA ASP A 26 -8.19 -21.74 3.09
C ASP A 26 -8.47 -20.27 2.90
N ALA A 27 -7.82 -19.71 1.89
CA ALA A 27 -7.91 -18.30 1.57
C ALA A 27 -9.39 -18.13 1.28
N ALA A 28 -10.14 -17.60 2.24
CA ALA A 28 -11.49 -17.17 2.02
C ALA A 28 -11.38 -16.27 0.80
N GLU A 29 -11.91 -16.77 -0.32
CA GLU A 29 -11.83 -16.10 -1.60
C GLU A 29 -12.46 -14.74 -1.35
N THR A 30 -11.60 -13.72 -1.28
CA THR A 30 -12.03 -12.36 -1.09
C THR A 30 -12.96 -12.10 -2.25
N PRO A 31 -14.25 -11.77 -2.02
CA PRO A 31 -15.16 -11.48 -3.10
C PRO A 31 -14.46 -10.45 -3.98
N ALA A 32 -14.25 -10.81 -5.26
CA ALA A 32 -13.55 -9.95 -6.20
C ALA A 32 -14.14 -8.55 -6.06
N ALA A 33 -13.33 -7.62 -5.55
CA ALA A 33 -13.74 -6.24 -5.42
C ALA A 33 -14.29 -5.83 -6.79
N ALA A 34 -15.53 -5.36 -6.82
CA ALA A 34 -16.16 -4.86 -8.05
C ALA A 34 -15.13 -3.99 -8.78
N PRO A 35 -15.00 -4.10 -10.12
CA PRO A 35 -13.97 -3.35 -10.84
C PRO A 35 -14.13 -1.88 -10.46
N ALA A 36 -13.13 -1.34 -9.77
CA ALA A 36 -13.05 0.08 -9.51
C ALA A 36 -13.26 0.79 -10.85
N PRO A 37 -14.02 1.91 -10.90
CA PRO A 37 -14.26 2.61 -12.14
C PRO A 37 -12.91 2.82 -12.83
N GLU A 38 -12.76 2.22 -14.02
CA GLU A 38 -11.51 2.26 -14.76
C GLU A 38 -11.11 3.73 -14.89
N PRO A 39 -9.92 4.14 -14.41
CA PRO A 39 -9.51 5.52 -14.51
C PRO A 39 -9.35 5.82 -16.00
N GLN A 40 -10.33 6.54 -16.54
CA GLN A 40 -10.47 6.87 -17.95
C GLN A 40 -9.13 7.40 -18.47
N VAL A 41 -8.49 6.60 -19.32
CA VAL A 41 -7.14 6.83 -19.85
C VAL A 41 -7.26 7.59 -21.14
N THR A 42 -7.15 8.91 -21.08
CA THR A 42 -7.21 9.72 -22.29
C THR A 42 -5.87 10.41 -22.52
N ALA A 43 -5.23 9.97 -23.60
CA ALA A 43 -4.14 10.58 -24.39
C ALA A 43 -2.76 10.78 -23.73
N PRO A 44 -1.67 10.62 -24.52
CA PRO A 44 -0.30 10.90 -24.07
C PRO A 44 -0.13 12.40 -23.84
N VAL A 45 0.41 12.76 -22.67
CA VAL A 45 0.72 14.17 -22.34
C VAL A 45 2.03 14.52 -23.04
N LEU A 46 1.92 15.20 -24.18
CA LEU A 46 3.01 15.56 -25.10
C LEU A 46 4.04 16.58 -24.53
N GLY A 47 4.27 16.64 -23.21
CA GLY A 47 5.03 17.72 -22.57
C GLY A 47 5.79 17.36 -21.28
N ASN A 48 5.90 16.07 -20.93
CA ASN A 48 6.68 15.61 -19.78
C ASN A 48 7.77 14.62 -20.25
N PRO A 49 8.95 15.11 -20.68
CA PRO A 49 10.00 14.20 -21.13
C PRO A 49 10.53 13.35 -19.97
N PRO A 50 10.90 12.09 -20.22
CA PRO A 50 11.54 11.25 -19.22
C PRO A 50 12.82 11.90 -18.70
N ALA A 51 13.10 11.68 -17.41
CA ALA A 51 14.32 12.17 -16.80
C ALA A 51 15.56 11.46 -17.41
N PRO A 52 16.75 12.07 -17.36
CA PRO A 52 17.98 11.39 -17.78
C PRO A 52 18.17 10.07 -17.02
N GLY A 53 18.37 8.98 -17.76
CA GLY A 53 18.54 7.63 -17.20
C GLY A 53 17.24 6.92 -16.82
N PHE A 54 16.07 7.47 -17.16
CA PHE A 54 14.79 6.78 -16.96
C PHE A 54 14.67 5.55 -17.89
N ASP A 55 14.40 4.38 -17.32
CA ASP A 55 14.18 3.14 -18.06
C ASP A 55 12.71 3.02 -18.47
N GLU A 56 12.37 3.62 -19.61
CA GLU A 56 11.00 3.57 -20.15
C GLU A 56 10.60 2.15 -20.57
N ALA A 57 11.54 1.37 -21.12
CA ALA A 57 11.26 0.03 -21.63
C ALA A 57 11.06 -1.00 -20.51
N GLY A 58 11.78 -0.86 -19.39
CA GLY A 58 11.63 -1.69 -18.20
C GLY A 58 10.51 -1.23 -17.25
N SER A 59 9.90 -0.07 -17.49
CA SER A 59 8.82 0.47 -16.68
C SER A 59 7.45 -0.03 -17.12
N ASP A 60 6.53 -0.16 -16.16
CA ASP A 60 5.12 -0.45 -16.47
C ASP A 60 4.48 0.74 -17.21
N ARG A 61 3.90 0.47 -18.39
CA ARG A 61 3.28 1.50 -19.24
C ARG A 61 2.16 2.26 -18.51
N ARG A 62 1.37 1.58 -17.70
CA ARG A 62 0.25 2.20 -16.98
C ARG A 62 0.75 3.17 -15.91
N ALA A 63 1.86 2.85 -15.25
CA ALA A 63 2.51 3.74 -14.30
C ALA A 63 3.07 5.00 -14.98
N ILE A 64 3.71 4.86 -16.15
CA ILE A 64 4.22 6.00 -16.94
C ILE A 64 3.08 6.94 -17.30
N GLU A 65 1.99 6.41 -17.87
CA GLU A 65 0.81 7.20 -18.21
C GLU A 65 0.19 7.91 -17.00
N LEU A 66 0.19 7.27 -15.83
CA LEU A 66 -0.33 7.88 -14.61
C LEU A 66 0.56 9.04 -14.15
N ALA A 67 1.88 8.88 -14.19
CA ALA A 67 2.84 9.93 -13.87
C ALA A 67 2.65 11.14 -14.80
N ASP A 68 2.48 10.91 -16.10
CA ASP A 68 2.22 11.96 -17.09
C ASP A 68 0.92 12.71 -16.81
N ARG A 69 -0.16 12.00 -16.45
CA ARG A 69 -1.42 12.66 -16.06
C ARG A 69 -1.27 13.48 -14.79
N VAL A 70 -0.52 13.01 -13.79
CA VAL A 70 -0.22 13.79 -12.57
C VAL A 70 0.52 15.06 -12.95
N MET A 71 1.57 14.95 -13.77
CA MET A 71 2.35 16.09 -14.24
C MET A 71 1.49 17.11 -14.99
N ALA A 72 0.60 16.66 -15.88
CA ALA A 72 -0.36 17.55 -16.55
C ALA A 72 -1.26 18.29 -15.57
N ARG A 73 -1.78 17.59 -14.55
CA ARG A 73 -2.66 18.18 -13.51
C ARG A 73 -1.93 19.17 -12.61
N LEU A 74 -0.62 19.01 -12.43
CA LEU A 74 0.23 19.95 -11.70
C LEU A 74 0.62 21.20 -12.52
N GLY A 75 0.13 21.34 -13.75
CA GLY A 75 0.47 22.46 -14.64
C GLY A 75 1.63 22.17 -15.59
N GLY A 76 2.03 20.91 -15.73
CA GLY A 76 3.05 20.45 -16.66
C GLY A 76 4.48 20.58 -16.14
N ARG A 77 5.43 20.20 -17.00
CA ARG A 77 6.87 20.11 -16.68
C ARG A 77 7.43 21.43 -16.13
N SER A 78 7.13 22.55 -16.79
CA SER A 78 7.64 23.87 -16.37
C SER A 78 7.11 24.30 -15.01
N ALA A 79 5.85 24.01 -14.68
CA ALA A 79 5.29 24.31 -13.36
C ALA A 79 5.96 23.46 -12.28
N TRP A 80 6.20 22.17 -12.57
CA TRP A 80 6.95 21.28 -11.68
C TRP A 80 8.41 21.72 -11.49
N ASP A 81 9.11 22.17 -12.54
CA ASP A 81 10.47 22.74 -12.43
C ASP A 81 10.52 23.97 -11.51
N GLY A 82 9.53 24.86 -11.63
CA GLY A 82 9.43 26.05 -10.79
C GLY A 82 8.89 25.79 -9.37
N THR A 83 8.46 24.56 -9.06
CA THR A 83 7.87 24.24 -7.75
C THR A 83 8.95 24.23 -6.66
N ARG A 84 8.85 25.20 -5.75
CA ARG A 84 9.71 25.29 -4.57
C ARG A 84 9.14 24.53 -3.37
N TYR A 85 7.87 24.78 -3.04
CA TYR A 85 7.23 24.22 -1.86
C TYR A 85 6.18 23.17 -2.20
N LEU A 86 6.29 22.01 -1.54
CA LEU A 86 5.25 20.99 -1.53
C LEU A 86 4.66 20.92 -0.12
N THR A 87 3.33 21.01 -0.02
CA THR A 87 2.64 20.96 1.28
C THR A 87 1.55 19.92 1.29
N TRP A 88 1.47 19.14 2.36
CA TRP A 88 0.40 18.17 2.56
C TRP A 88 0.01 18.11 4.04
N ARG A 89 -1.15 17.54 4.34
CA ARG A 89 -1.57 17.27 5.72
C ARG A 89 -1.59 15.76 5.95
N PHE A 90 -0.88 15.29 6.96
CA PHE A 90 -0.93 13.89 7.36
C PHE A 90 -2.02 13.73 8.42
N PHE A 91 -3.01 12.88 8.14
CA PHE A 91 -4.16 12.58 9.03
C PHE A 91 -4.82 13.83 9.66
N GLY A 92 -4.88 14.95 8.93
CA GLY A 92 -5.54 16.20 9.35
C GLY A 92 -4.87 16.99 10.48
N GLY A 93 -3.93 16.40 11.24
CA GLY A 93 -3.38 17.00 12.45
C GLY A 93 -2.24 17.99 12.21
N ARG A 94 -1.36 17.73 11.22
CA ARG A 94 -0.16 18.57 10.96
C ARG A 94 -0.01 18.90 9.49
N ARG A 95 0.36 20.15 9.20
CA ARG A 95 0.80 20.58 7.86
C ARG A 95 2.29 20.31 7.74
N HIS A 96 2.65 19.54 6.73
CA HIS A 96 4.03 19.30 6.31
C HIS A 96 4.35 20.22 5.15
N VAL A 97 5.58 20.70 5.12
CA VAL A 97 6.13 21.56 4.07
C VAL A 97 7.50 20.99 3.74
N TRP A 98 7.76 20.79 2.46
CA TRP A 98 9.08 20.47 1.94
C TRP A 98 9.51 21.61 1.00
N ASP A 99 10.71 22.16 1.23
CA ASP A 99 11.38 23.06 0.29
C ASP A 99 12.32 22.23 -0.60
N ARG A 100 11.90 21.97 -1.84
CA ARG A 100 12.65 21.14 -2.79
C ARG A 100 14.04 21.69 -3.10
N TRP A 101 14.26 22.99 -2.92
CA TRP A 101 15.54 23.62 -3.26
C TRP A 101 16.59 23.44 -2.18
N THR A 102 16.18 23.29 -0.93
CA THR A 102 17.09 23.12 0.21
C THR A 102 17.15 21.69 0.75
N GLY A 103 16.18 20.85 0.39
CA GLY A 103 16.02 19.51 0.97
C GLY A 103 15.23 19.54 2.28
#